data_AF-A0A535EHF7-F1
#
_entry.id   AF-A0A535EHF7-F1
#
_cell.length_a   1.000
_cell.length_b   1.000
_cell.length_c   1.000
_cell.angle_alpha   90.00
_cell.angle_beta   90.00
_cell.angle_gamma   90.00
#
_symmetry.space_group_name_H-M   'P 1'
#
loop_
_entity.id
_entity.type
_entity.pdbx_description
1 polymer ?
#
loop_
_entity_poly.entity_id
_entity_poly.type
_entity_poly.pdbx_seq_one_letter_code
_entity_poly.pdbx_strand_id
1 'polypeptide(L)'
;MRKSTIIRAWLGGLAGIAGGVVAILAGTFLMLAYGGTWSGEPNASEFAPSMDAFFWWMVALISIGAVVVLAGGIAQLVAWIGALVNTYALADRTWFIVLLLAGVAGLVGLAIAGLVAMIVYLLVGPDSTAPATAGTSAVPPPVTLAPAS
;
A
#
# COMPACT_ATOMS: atom_id res chain seq x y z
N MET A 1 10.70 10.70 5.72
CA MET A 1 9.28 10.46 6.05
C MET A 1 9.25 9.53 7.25
N ARG A 2 8.48 9.83 8.31
CA ARG A 2 8.43 8.95 9.50
C ARG A 2 7.76 7.62 9.13
N LYS A 3 8.18 6.52 9.77
CA LYS A 3 7.62 5.17 9.51
C LYS A 3 6.10 5.13 9.69
N SER A 4 5.56 5.87 10.68
CA SER A 4 4.11 5.97 10.90
C SER A 4 3.34 6.59 9.72
N THR A 5 3.92 7.57 9.03
CA THR A 5 3.31 8.16 7.83
C THR A 5 3.32 7.16 6.67
N ILE A 6 4.41 6.38 6.53
CA ILE A 6 4.54 5.34 5.49
C ILE A 6 3.46 4.27 5.70
N ILE A 7 3.30 3.78 6.93
CA ILE A 7 2.28 2.79 7.30
C ILE A 7 0.87 3.31 6.95
N ARG A 8 0.55 4.56 7.32
CA ARG A 8 -0.77 5.15 7.04
C ARG A 8 -1.03 5.29 5.54
N ALA A 9 -0.04 5.75 4.77
CA ALA A 9 -0.16 5.88 3.32
C ALA A 9 -0.36 4.51 2.65
N TRP A 10 0.41 3.50 3.07
CA TRP A 10 0.33 2.14 2.53
C TRP A 10 -1.01 1.47 2.85
N LEU A 11 -1.45 1.51 4.12
CA LEU A 11 -2.73 0.93 4.54
C LEU A 11 -3.92 1.67 3.94
N GLY A 12 -3.88 3.01 3.91
CA GLY A 12 -4.91 3.83 3.27
C GLY A 12 -5.01 3.56 1.77
N GLY A 13 -3.87 3.43 1.08
CA GLY A 13 -3.82 3.05 -0.33
C GLY A 13 -4.41 1.66 -0.57
N LEU A 14 -4.06 0.66 0.26
CA LEU A 14 -4.59 -0.70 0.14
C LEU A 14 -6.11 -0.75 0.38
N ALA A 15 -6.60 -0.06 1.40
CA ALA A 15 -8.02 0.07 1.68
C ALA A 15 -8.76 0.78 0.53
N GLY A 16 -8.16 1.82 -0.04
CA GLY A 16 -8.66 2.50 -1.25
C GLY A 16 -8.78 1.53 -2.43
N ILE A 17 -7.73 0.78 -2.75
CA ILE A 17 -7.76 -0.23 -3.83
C ILE A 17 -8.88 -1.25 -3.58
N ALA A 18 -8.97 -1.81 -2.38
CA ALA A 18 -10.01 -2.78 -2.05
C ALA A 18 -11.42 -2.19 -2.21
N GLY A 19 -11.66 -0.99 -1.67
CA GLY A 19 -12.95 -0.30 -1.80
C GLY A 19 -13.31 0.04 -3.25
N GLY A 20 -12.33 0.51 -4.04
CA GLY A 20 -12.53 0.83 -5.45
C GLY A 20 -12.82 -0.42 -6.29
N VAL A 21 -12.12 -1.53 -6.03
CA VAL A 21 -12.40 -2.84 -6.67
C VAL A 21 -13.82 -3.31 -6.33
N VAL A 22 -14.23 -3.21 -5.06
CA VAL A 22 -15.60 -3.56 -4.64
C VAL A 22 -16.62 -2.69 -5.39
N ALA A 23 -16.38 -1.38 -5.53
CA ALA A 23 -17.27 -0.49 -6.28
C ALA A 23 -17.37 -0.86 -7.77
N ILE A 24 -16.25 -1.19 -8.41
CA ILE A 24 -16.22 -1.65 -9.81
C ILE A 24 -17.00 -2.95 -9.97
N LEU A 25 -16.72 -3.95 -9.12
CA LEU A 25 -17.37 -5.25 -9.19
C LEU A 25 -18.87 -5.16 -8.89
N ALA A 26 -19.25 -4.42 -7.85
CA ALA A 26 -20.64 -4.20 -7.50
C ALA A 26 -21.39 -3.44 -8.61
N GLY A 27 -20.82 -2.35 -9.13
CA GLY A 27 -21.41 -1.60 -10.23
C GLY A 27 -21.58 -2.43 -11.49
N THR A 28 -20.56 -3.21 -11.85
CA THR A 28 -20.62 -4.12 -13.02
C THR A 28 -21.67 -5.19 -12.82
N PHE A 29 -21.70 -5.85 -11.65
CA PHE A 29 -22.67 -6.89 -11.34
C PHE A 29 -24.10 -6.35 -11.38
N LEU A 30 -24.37 -5.23 -10.70
CA LEU A 30 -25.69 -4.61 -10.67
C LEU A 30 -26.14 -4.14 -12.06
N MET A 31 -25.21 -3.62 -12.86
CA MET A 31 -25.48 -3.25 -14.25
C MET A 31 -25.88 -4.46 -15.09
N LEU A 32 -25.15 -5.58 -14.99
CA LEU A 32 -25.46 -6.80 -15.73
C LEU A 32 -26.75 -7.49 -15.25
N ALA A 33 -27.09 -7.35 -13.97
CA ALA A 33 -28.27 -7.96 -13.37
C ALA A 33 -29.56 -7.16 -13.64
N TYR A 34 -29.49 -5.82 -13.65
CA TYR A 34 -30.69 -4.96 -13.64
C TYR A 34 -30.66 -3.83 -14.68
N GLY A 35 -29.52 -3.53 -15.31
CA GLY A 35 -29.33 -2.35 -16.19
C GLY A 35 -29.61 -2.61 -17.66
N GLY A 36 -30.32 -3.70 -17.99
CA GLY A 36 -30.58 -4.08 -19.36
C GLY A 36 -31.27 -5.43 -19.49
N THR A 37 -31.35 -5.91 -20.73
CA THR A 37 -31.97 -7.19 -21.08
C THR A 37 -30.96 -8.10 -21.76
N TRP A 38 -31.01 -9.37 -21.43
CA TRP A 38 -30.27 -10.42 -22.10
C TRP A 38 -31.09 -10.99 -23.25
N SER A 39 -30.51 -11.09 -24.43
CA SER A 39 -31.12 -11.68 -25.62
C SER A 39 -30.14 -12.60 -26.34
N GLY A 40 -30.63 -13.58 -27.09
CA GLY A 40 -29.80 -14.53 -27.83
C GLY A 40 -29.87 -15.95 -27.27
N GLU A 41 -29.05 -16.83 -27.83
CA GLU A 41 -28.99 -18.24 -27.45
C GLU A 41 -28.24 -18.44 -26.12
N PRO A 42 -28.46 -19.54 -25.37
CA PRO A 42 -27.86 -19.75 -24.04
C PRO A 42 -26.33 -19.62 -23.96
N ASN A 43 -25.61 -19.84 -25.07
CA ASN A 43 -24.15 -19.72 -25.16
C ASN A 43 -23.67 -18.54 -26.03
N ALA A 44 -24.59 -17.71 -26.52
CA ALA A 44 -24.33 -16.54 -27.35
C ALA A 44 -25.28 -15.41 -26.93
N SER A 45 -25.43 -15.23 -25.62
CA SER A 45 -26.28 -14.19 -25.09
C SER A 45 -25.56 -12.84 -25.14
N GLU A 46 -26.26 -11.85 -25.70
CA GLU A 46 -25.83 -10.48 -25.78
C GLU A 46 -26.59 -9.65 -24.75
N PHE A 47 -25.87 -8.74 -24.09
CA PHE A 47 -26.45 -7.80 -23.15
C PHE A 47 -26.78 -6.49 -23.87
N ALA A 48 -28.08 -6.14 -23.90
CA ALA A 48 -28.56 -4.87 -24.41
C ALA A 48 -28.85 -3.91 -23.24
N PRO A 49 -28.06 -2.84 -23.02
CA PRO A 49 -28.28 -1.91 -21.92
C PRO A 49 -29.50 -1.02 -22.15
N SER A 50 -30.25 -0.71 -21.09
CA SER A 50 -31.43 0.18 -21.15
C SER A 50 -31.08 1.67 -21.28
N MET A 51 -29.81 2.05 -21.07
CA MET A 51 -29.27 3.43 -21.15
C MET A 51 -30.01 4.45 -20.26
N ASP A 52 -30.70 3.98 -19.23
CA ASP A 52 -31.47 4.79 -18.29
C ASP A 52 -30.60 5.38 -17.18
N ALA A 53 -31.24 6.11 -16.25
CA ALA A 53 -30.55 6.74 -15.13
C ALA A 53 -29.80 5.73 -14.23
N PHE A 54 -30.35 4.51 -14.08
CA PHE A 54 -29.71 3.45 -13.30
C PHE A 54 -28.41 2.99 -13.97
N PHE A 55 -28.44 2.73 -15.28
CA PHE A 55 -27.26 2.39 -16.07
C PHE A 55 -26.14 3.43 -15.90
N TRP A 56 -26.45 4.72 -16.09
CA TRP A 56 -25.45 5.79 -15.96
C TRP A 56 -24.93 5.95 -14.53
N TRP A 57 -25.75 5.67 -13.51
CA TRP A 57 -25.29 5.66 -12.12
C TRP A 57 -24.30 4.52 -11.85
N MET A 58 -24.53 3.34 -12.43
CA MET A 58 -23.57 2.23 -12.35
C MET A 58 -22.27 2.55 -13.09
N VAL A 59 -22.35 3.15 -14.29
CA VAL A 59 -21.16 3.64 -15.02
C VAL A 59 -20.37 4.64 -14.18
N ALA A 60 -21.06 5.58 -13.52
CA ALA A 60 -20.42 6.53 -12.61
C ALA A 60 -19.75 5.84 -11.42
N LEU A 61 -20.43 4.88 -10.77
CA LEU A 61 -19.87 4.11 -9.65
C LEU A 61 -18.61 3.33 -10.06
N ILE A 62 -18.65 2.65 -11.22
CA ILE A 62 -17.50 1.94 -11.78
C ILE A 62 -16.35 2.92 -12.05
N SER A 63 -16.65 4.07 -12.65
CA SER A 63 -15.67 5.11 -12.97
C SER A 63 -15.02 5.69 -11.72
N ILE A 64 -15.81 6.00 -10.69
CA ILE A 64 -15.33 6.45 -9.38
C ILE A 64 -14.46 5.37 -8.75
N GLY A 65 -14.91 4.11 -8.78
CA GLY A 65 -14.13 2.97 -8.30
C GLY A 65 -12.75 2.88 -8.97
N ALA A 66 -12.69 3.05 -10.30
CA ALA A 66 -11.43 3.07 -11.04
C ALA A 66 -10.51 4.22 -10.60
N VAL A 67 -11.04 5.42 -10.42
CA VAL A 67 -10.27 6.57 -9.90
C VAL A 67 -9.73 6.29 -8.50
N VAL A 68 -10.54 5.68 -7.62
CA VAL A 68 -10.13 5.31 -6.26
C VAL A 68 -9.03 4.24 -6.28
N VAL A 69 -9.12 3.24 -7.16
CA VAL A 69 -8.05 2.24 -7.34
C VAL A 69 -6.76 2.91 -7.80
N LEU A 70 -6.82 3.82 -8.76
CA LEU A 70 -5.65 4.58 -9.24
C LEU A 70 -5.03 5.42 -8.11
N ALA A 71 -5.85 6.14 -7.35
CA ALA A 71 -5.39 6.92 -6.20
C ALA A 71 -4.73 6.03 -5.14
N GLY A 72 -5.30 4.86 -4.87
CA GLY A 72 -4.72 3.87 -3.98
C GLY A 72 -3.38 3.33 -4.50
N GLY A 73 -3.26 3.07 -5.80
CA GLY A 73 -2.00 2.68 -6.45
C GLY A 73 -0.92 3.76 -6.33
N ILE A 74 -1.28 5.04 -6.48
CA ILE A 74 -0.36 6.16 -6.25
C ILE A 74 0.09 6.20 -4.79
N ALA A 75 -0.83 6.01 -3.83
CA ALA A 75 -0.47 5.95 -2.41
C ALA A 75 0.50 4.80 -2.11
N GLN A 76 0.35 3.64 -2.77
CA GLN A 76 1.32 2.54 -2.67
C GLN A 76 2.71 2.93 -3.18
N LEU A 77 2.79 3.61 -4.32
CA LEU A 77 4.05 4.10 -4.87
C LEU A 77 4.71 5.12 -3.92
N VAL A 78 3.92 6.07 -3.38
CA VAL A 78 4.40 7.07 -2.42
C VAL A 78 4.93 6.40 -1.15
N ALA A 79 4.22 5.40 -0.61
CA ALA A 79 4.67 4.66 0.55
C ALA A 79 5.99 3.91 0.27
N TRP A 80 6.11 3.28 -0.91
CA TRP A 80 7.34 2.61 -1.34
C TRP A 80 8.53 3.57 -1.44
N ILE A 81 8.36 4.70 -2.12
CA ILE A 81 9.39 5.74 -2.18
C ILE A 81 9.73 6.25 -0.77
N GLY A 82 8.73 6.45 0.07
CA GLY A 82 8.90 6.85 1.47
C GLY A 82 9.80 5.87 2.26
N ALA A 83 9.61 4.55 2.06
CA ALA A 83 10.43 3.52 2.69
C ALA A 83 11.87 3.50 2.14
N LEU A 84 12.07 3.71 0.84
CA LEU A 84 13.41 3.86 0.26
C LEU A 84 14.15 5.05 0.86
N VAL A 85 13.50 6.21 0.94
CA VAL A 85 14.09 7.42 1.53
C VAL A 85 14.41 7.21 3.02
N ASN A 86 13.51 6.55 3.75
CA ASN A 86 13.74 6.22 5.15
C ASN A 86 14.92 5.25 5.32
N THR A 87 15.14 4.32 4.39
CA THR A 87 16.19 3.31 4.51
C THR A 87 17.54 3.72 3.93
N TYR A 88 17.58 4.70 3.03
CA TYR A 88 18.81 5.19 2.39
C TYR A 88 19.82 5.79 3.39
N ALA A 89 19.34 6.43 4.46
CA ALA A 89 20.18 7.08 5.47
C ALA A 89 20.78 6.11 6.50
N LEU A 90 20.44 4.82 6.45
CA LEU A 90 21.05 3.83 7.34
C LEU A 90 22.48 3.50 6.92
N ALA A 91 23.32 3.22 7.92
CA ALA A 91 24.69 2.77 7.71
C ALA A 91 24.73 1.43 6.95
N ASP A 92 23.82 0.51 7.26
CA ASP A 92 23.59 -0.72 6.51
C ASP A 92 22.51 -0.49 5.43
N ARG A 93 22.92 -0.64 4.16
CA ARG A 93 22.04 -0.43 2.98
C ARG A 93 21.25 -1.67 2.56
N THR A 94 21.34 -2.78 3.30
CA THR A 94 20.65 -4.03 2.96
C THR A 94 19.14 -3.81 2.78
N TRP A 95 18.49 -3.09 3.70
CA TRP A 95 17.06 -2.79 3.60
C TRP A 95 16.69 -1.95 2.38
N PHE A 96 17.53 -0.98 2.03
CA PHE A 96 17.32 -0.16 0.85
C PHE A 96 17.36 -1.02 -0.42
N ILE A 97 18.35 -1.90 -0.55
CA ILE A 97 18.51 -2.77 -1.73
C ILE A 97 17.34 -3.75 -1.85
N VAL A 98 16.95 -4.41 -0.75
CA VAL A 98 15.82 -5.36 -0.74
C VAL A 98 14.52 -4.67 -1.16
N LEU A 99 14.23 -3.48 -0.61
CA LEU A 99 13.02 -2.73 -0.96
C LEU A 99 13.05 -2.21 -2.39
N LEU A 100 14.23 -1.79 -2.88
CA LEU A 100 14.38 -1.32 -4.25
C LEU A 100 14.11 -2.45 -5.24
N LEU A 101 14.78 -3.60 -5.06
CA LEU A 101 14.62 -4.76 -5.93
C LEU A 101 13.19 -5.30 -5.90
N ALA A 102 12.61 -5.45 -4.71
CA ALA A 102 11.25 -5.95 -4.56
C ALA A 102 10.21 -4.99 -5.14
N GLY A 103 10.39 -3.68 -4.98
CA GLY A 103 9.48 -2.70 -5.56
C GLY A 103 9.55 -2.65 -7.08
N VAL A 104 10.76 -2.69 -7.66
CA VAL A 104 10.95 -2.79 -9.12
C VAL A 104 10.35 -4.09 -9.65
N ALA A 105 10.60 -5.22 -9.00
CA ALA A 105 9.96 -6.49 -9.34
C ALA A 105 8.43 -6.38 -9.27
N GLY A 106 7.91 -5.69 -8.25
CA GLY A 106 6.50 -5.33 -8.11
C GLY A 106 5.93 -4.61 -9.33
N LEU A 107 6.64 -3.62 -9.87
CA LEU A 107 6.22 -2.86 -11.05
C LEU A 107 6.30 -3.66 -12.36
N VAL A 108 7.26 -4.59 -12.48
CA VAL A 108 7.48 -5.39 -13.70
C VAL A 108 6.55 -6.62 -13.79
N GLY A 109 5.62 -6.78 -12.83
CA GLY A 109 4.58 -7.80 -12.87
C GLY A 109 4.61 -8.80 -11.71
N LEU A 110 5.64 -8.75 -10.86
CA LEU A 110 5.68 -9.52 -9.60
C LEU A 110 5.07 -8.70 -8.46
N ALA A 111 3.83 -8.23 -8.65
CA ALA A 111 3.13 -7.37 -7.70
C ALA A 111 3.16 -7.92 -6.26
N ILE A 112 3.10 -9.25 -6.12
CA ILE A 112 3.19 -9.95 -4.83
C ILE A 112 4.55 -9.75 -4.16
N ALA A 113 5.66 -9.76 -4.90
CA ALA A 113 6.99 -9.56 -4.33
C ALA A 113 7.14 -8.17 -3.71
N GLY A 114 6.68 -7.13 -4.40
CA GLY A 114 6.65 -5.76 -3.89
C GLY A 114 5.74 -5.62 -2.66
N LEU A 115 4.57 -6.26 -2.68
CA LEU A 115 3.63 -6.27 -1.56
C LEU A 115 4.23 -6.94 -0.31
N VAL A 116 4.80 -8.14 -0.47
CA VAL A 116 5.39 -8.91 0.63
C VAL A 116 6.57 -8.16 1.25
N ALA A 117 7.47 -7.63 0.43
CA ALA A 117 8.61 -6.86 0.93
C ALA A 117 8.15 -5.63 1.72
N MET A 118 7.10 -4.96 1.25
CA MET A 118 6.53 -3.84 1.99
C MET A 118 5.98 -4.28 3.34
N ILE A 119 5.17 -5.35 3.40
CA ILE A 119 4.63 -5.88 4.65
C ILE A 119 5.78 -6.20 5.64
N VAL A 120 6.82 -6.88 5.17
CA VAL A 120 8.00 -7.22 5.98
C VAL A 120 8.69 -5.96 6.52
N TYR A 121 8.86 -4.92 5.69
CA TYR A 121 9.41 -3.64 6.12
C TYR A 121 8.52 -2.91 7.13
N LEU A 122 7.20 -2.89 6.93
CA LEU A 122 6.29 -2.21 7.87
C LEU A 122 6.35 -2.88 9.26
N LEU A 123 6.46 -4.21 9.30
CA LEU A 123 6.56 -4.98 10.54
C LEU A 123 7.93 -4.85 11.22
N VAL A 124 9.02 -5.16 10.51
CA VAL A 124 10.35 -5.37 11.10
C VAL A 124 11.38 -4.35 10.61
N GLY A 125 11.03 -3.58 9.57
CA GLY A 125 11.95 -2.65 8.93
C GLY A 125 12.41 -1.51 9.84
N PRO A 126 13.66 -1.07 9.70
CA PRO A 126 14.26 -0.07 10.56
C PRO A 126 13.70 1.33 10.26
N ASP A 127 13.67 2.18 11.28
CA ASP A 127 13.27 3.59 11.18
C ASP A 127 14.49 4.47 11.44
N SER A 128 14.93 5.23 10.43
CA SER A 128 16.06 6.15 10.57
C SER A 128 15.70 7.43 11.33
N THR A 129 14.41 7.65 11.59
CA THR A 129 13.89 8.79 12.35
C THR A 129 13.55 8.46 13.79
N ALA A 130 13.71 7.20 14.21
CA ALA A 130 13.53 6.82 15.60
C ALA A 130 14.60 7.50 16.49
N PRO A 131 14.23 8.00 17.67
CA PRO A 131 15.21 8.48 18.63
C PRO A 131 16.22 7.36 18.88
N ALA A 132 17.51 7.66 18.82
CA ALA A 132 18.52 6.73 19.32
C ALA A 132 18.12 6.42 20.76
N THR A 133 17.72 5.17 21.02
CA THR A 133 17.53 4.71 22.39
C THR A 133 18.84 5.04 23.07
N ALA A 134 18.83 5.99 24.00
CA ALA A 134 19.98 6.28 24.82
C ALA A 134 20.28 4.95 25.50
N GLY A 135 21.24 4.21 24.95
CA GLY A 135 21.80 3.07 25.62
C GLY A 135 22.16 3.61 26.99
N THR A 136 21.66 2.96 28.04
CA THR A 136 22.10 3.19 29.40
C THR A 136 23.61 2.92 29.42
N SER A 137 24.40 3.91 29.00
CA SER A 137 25.75 4.08 29.48
C SER A 137 25.58 4.43 30.94
N ALA A 138 25.37 3.39 31.76
CA ALA A 138 25.77 3.45 33.13
C ALA A 138 27.27 3.74 33.10
N VAL A 139 27.61 5.03 33.07
CA VAL A 139 28.95 5.49 33.40
C VAL A 139 29.20 4.92 34.79
N PRO A 140 30.17 4.00 34.96
CA PRO A 140 30.49 3.51 36.29
C PRO A 140 30.84 4.72 37.15
N PRO A 141 30.30 4.83 38.38
CA PRO A 141 30.68 5.93 39.26
C PRO A 141 32.21 5.95 39.41
N PRO A 142 32.84 7.14 39.42
CA PRO A 142 34.28 7.26 39.52
C PRO A 142 34.78 6.50 40.75
N VAL A 143 35.78 5.64 40.55
CA VAL A 143 36.41 4.87 41.62
C VAL A 143 37.07 5.88 42.55
N THR A 144 36.47 6.13 43.70
CA THR A 144 37.08 6.92 44.77
C THR A 144 38.27 6.12 45.31
N LEU A 145 39.49 6.53 44.95
CA LEU A 145 40.71 6.02 45.57
C LEU A 145 40.66 6.39 47.05
N ALA A 146 40.58 5.39 47.93
CA ALA A 146 40.71 5.59 49.37
C ALA A 146 42.11 6.16 49.68
N PRO A 147 42.23 7.14 50.58
CA PRO A 147 43.53 7.68 50.96
C PRO A 147 44.34 6.58 51.68
N ALA A 148 45.58 6.37 51.20
CA ALA A 148 46.52 5.49 51.88
C ALA A 148 46.87 6.08 53.25
N SER A 149 46.55 5.34 54.31
CA SER A 149 47.00 5.57 55.69
C SER A 149 48.37 4.97 55.93
#